data_AF-A0A1W2D1B0-F1
#
_entry.id   AF-A0A1W2D1B0-F1
#
_cell.length_a   1.000
_cell.length_b   1.000
_cell.length_c   1.000
_cell.angle_alpha   90.00
_cell.angle_beta   90.00
_cell.angle_gamma   90.00
#
_symmetry.space_group_name_H-M   'P 1'
#
loop_
_entity.id
_entity.type
_entity.pdbx_description
1 polymer ?
#
loop_
_entity_poly.entity_id
_entity_poly.type
_entity_poly.pdbx_seq_one_letter_code
_entity_poly.pdbx_strand_id
1 'polypeptide(L)'
;MAVFRGIPFAAPPVGEFRFAAPQPVEAWDGVRETPAFGPPPPQAEVFGMDGMGAAGDEWLTVNVWSPGIVGDLPVMVWIQGGAYTAACPACPSTTARGSRPAVSSW
;
A
#
# COMPACT_ATOMS: atom_id res chain seq x y z
N MET A 1 -6.56 15.33 -11.79
CA MET A 1 -6.24 14.00 -11.24
C MET A 1 -5.18 14.15 -10.18
N ALA A 2 -5.45 13.66 -8.97
CA ALA A 2 -4.53 13.67 -7.84
C ALA A 2 -4.11 12.24 -7.50
N VAL A 3 -2.84 12.07 -7.11
CA VAL A 3 -2.24 10.78 -6.76
C VAL A 3 -1.43 10.97 -5.48
N PHE A 4 -1.70 10.15 -4.48
CA PHE A 4 -0.98 10.11 -3.22
C PHE A 4 -0.52 8.67 -2.98
N ARG A 5 0.77 8.46 -2.74
CA ARG A 5 1.35 7.11 -2.63
C ARG A 5 2.14 6.96 -1.34
N GLY A 6 2.09 5.78 -0.75
CA GLY A 6 2.86 5.49 0.48
C GLY A 6 2.35 6.25 1.70
N ILE A 7 1.04 6.55 1.79
CA ILE A 7 0.47 7.20 2.98
C ILE A 7 0.44 6.15 4.11
N PRO A 8 1.10 6.36 5.26
CA PRO A 8 1.01 5.42 6.37
C PRO A 8 -0.39 5.44 6.98
N PHE A 9 -0.96 4.26 7.23
CA PHE A 9 -2.25 4.13 7.94
C PHE A 9 -2.10 3.55 9.34
N ALA A 10 -0.92 3.04 9.68
CA ALA A 10 -0.57 2.49 10.99
C ALA A 10 0.93 2.70 11.26
N ALA A 11 1.33 2.61 12.53
CA ALA A 11 2.74 2.60 12.90
C ALA A 11 3.47 1.36 12.31
N PRO A 12 4.78 1.47 12.03
CA PRO A 12 5.56 0.35 11.49
C PRO A 12 5.49 -0.88 12.41
N PRO A 13 5.13 -2.07 11.90
CA PRO A 13 4.86 -3.26 12.70
C PRO A 13 6.15 -4.06 12.99
N VAL A 14 7.16 -3.37 13.51
CA VAL A 14 8.50 -3.91 13.80
C VAL A 14 8.77 -3.94 15.30
N GLY A 15 9.84 -4.62 15.72
CA GLY A 15 10.23 -4.72 17.12
C GLY A 15 9.12 -5.34 17.98
N GLU A 16 8.73 -4.63 19.04
CA GLU A 16 7.67 -5.06 19.97
C GLU A 16 6.27 -5.14 19.33
N PHE A 17 6.05 -4.41 18.23
CA PHE A 17 4.77 -4.42 17.51
C PHE A 17 4.68 -5.55 16.48
N ARG A 18 5.74 -6.34 16.31
CA ARG A 18 5.70 -7.50 15.42
C ARG A 18 4.68 -8.52 15.94
N PHE A 19 3.75 -8.91 15.08
CA PHE A 19 2.62 -9.81 15.39
C PHE A 19 1.58 -9.24 16.37
N ALA A 20 1.71 -7.98 16.78
CA ALA A 20 0.67 -7.27 17.51
C ALA A 20 -0.40 -6.73 16.55
N ALA A 21 -1.53 -6.27 17.11
CA ALA A 21 -2.49 -5.49 16.35
C ALA A 21 -1.85 -4.17 15.85
N PRO A 22 -2.22 -3.66 14.65
CA PRO A 22 -1.72 -2.38 14.15
C PRO A 22 -1.96 -1.26 15.15
N GLN A 23 -0.93 -0.46 15.41
CA GLN A 23 -1.04 0.72 16.26
C GLN A 23 -1.34 1.96 15.40
N PRO A 24 -2.00 2.98 15.95
CA PRO A 24 -2.23 4.25 15.26
C PRO A 24 -0.90 4.82 14.74
N VAL A 25 -0.94 5.42 13.55
CA VAL A 25 0.21 6.16 13.02
C VAL A 25 0.51 7.35 13.92
N GLU A 26 1.79 7.62 14.17
CA GLU A 26 2.19 8.85 14.83
C GLU A 26 1.76 10.06 13.99
N ALA A 27 1.13 11.04 14.63
CA ALA A 27 0.81 12.28 13.97
C ALA A 27 2.10 13.00 13.55
N TRP A 28 2.08 13.65 12.40
CA TRP A 28 3.19 14.48 11.92
C TRP A 28 2.74 15.93 11.80
N ASP A 29 3.68 16.84 12.02
CA ASP A 29 3.45 18.27 11.81
C ASP A 29 3.58 18.64 10.32
N GLY A 30 2.73 19.56 9.87
CA GLY A 30 2.79 20.09 8.51
C GLY A 30 2.35 19.10 7.43
N VAL A 31 3.04 19.14 6.29
CA VAL A 31 2.70 18.35 5.09
C VAL A 31 3.69 17.20 4.94
N ARG A 32 3.17 15.97 4.80
CA ARG A 32 3.97 14.80 4.47
C ARG A 32 3.96 14.59 2.96
N GLU A 33 5.16 14.52 2.39
CA GLU A 33 5.35 14.20 0.98
C GLU A 33 5.03 12.73 0.70
N THR A 34 4.17 12.47 -0.28
CA THR A 34 3.72 11.12 -0.67
C THR A 34 3.99 10.81 -2.15
N PRO A 35 5.22 11.01 -2.66
CA PRO A 35 5.51 10.88 -4.09
C PRO A 35 5.74 9.45 -4.54
N ALA A 36 5.99 8.50 -3.63
CA ALA A 36 6.44 7.14 -3.96
C ALA A 36 5.61 6.08 -3.22
N PHE A 37 5.58 4.86 -3.76
CA PHE A 37 4.98 3.72 -3.08
C PHE A 37 5.79 3.35 -1.83
N GLY A 38 5.12 2.84 -0.80
CA GLY A 38 5.80 2.26 0.36
C GLY A 38 6.57 0.98 0.02
N PRO A 39 7.50 0.57 0.89
CA PRO A 39 8.21 -0.70 0.75
C PRO A 39 7.24 -1.88 0.78
N PRO A 40 7.51 -2.99 0.06
CA PRO A 40 6.79 -4.24 0.24
C PRO A 40 7.03 -4.78 1.66
N PRO A 41 6.05 -5.47 2.26
CA PRO A 41 6.26 -6.13 3.55
C PRO A 41 7.32 -7.23 3.43
N PRO A 42 7.97 -7.63 4.54
CA PRO A 42 8.85 -8.79 4.56
C PRO A 42 8.09 -10.03 4.07
N GLN A 43 8.53 -10.57 2.95
CA GLN A 43 7.90 -11.70 2.29
C GLN A 43 8.97 -12.60 1.67
N ALA A 44 8.68 -13.89 1.59
CA ALA A 44 9.58 -14.82 0.93
C ALA A 44 9.70 -14.47 -0.56
N GLU A 45 10.79 -14.89 -1.19
CA GLU A 45 10.94 -14.81 -2.63
C GLU A 45 9.87 -15.72 -3.27
N VAL A 46 8.86 -15.10 -3.86
CA VAL A 46 7.83 -15.81 -4.62
C VAL A 46 7.86 -15.27 -6.04
N PHE A 47 8.03 -16.18 -7.01
CA PHE A 47 8.01 -15.88 -8.46
C PHE A 47 9.11 -14.93 -8.98
N GLY A 48 10.28 -14.86 -8.34
CA GLY A 48 11.41 -14.03 -8.80
C GLY A 48 11.13 -12.53 -8.75
N MET A 49 10.24 -12.09 -7.86
CA MET A 49 9.93 -10.68 -7.61
C MET A 49 10.90 -10.07 -6.58
N ASP A 50 12.19 -10.33 -6.79
CA ASP A 50 13.26 -9.94 -5.89
C ASP A 50 13.43 -8.40 -5.96
N GLY A 51 13.53 -7.73 -4.81
CA GLY A 51 13.91 -6.31 -4.76
C GLY A 51 12.96 -5.32 -5.45
N MET A 52 11.73 -5.73 -5.77
CA MET A 52 10.69 -4.84 -6.34
C MET A 52 10.11 -3.92 -5.27
N GLY A 53 10.94 -3.04 -4.71
CA GLY A 53 10.52 -2.08 -3.70
C GLY A 53 11.67 -1.43 -2.94
N ALA A 54 11.42 -0.24 -2.39
CA ALA A 54 12.35 0.40 -1.47
C ALA A 54 12.52 -0.47 -0.22
N ALA A 55 13.69 -0.43 0.41
CA ALA A 55 13.88 -0.99 1.76
C ALA A 55 13.23 -0.04 2.79
N GLY A 56 12.66 -0.60 3.85
CA GLY A 56 12.14 0.18 4.98
C GLY A 56 11.09 -0.57 5.80
N ASP A 57 10.79 -0.03 6.98
CA ASP A 57 9.88 -0.64 7.96
C ASP A 57 8.42 -0.16 7.84
N GLU A 58 8.20 0.85 7.00
CA GLU A 58 6.92 1.53 6.79
C GLU A 58 6.07 0.84 5.69
N TRP A 59 5.86 -0.47 5.76
CA TRP A 59 5.10 -1.20 4.72
C TRP A 59 3.57 -1.17 4.93
N LEU A 60 3.08 -0.63 6.06
CA LEU A 60 1.65 -0.40 6.31
C LEU A 60 1.17 0.92 5.69
N THR A 61 1.16 0.96 4.36
CA THR A 61 0.79 2.15 3.58
C THR A 61 -0.38 1.92 2.65
N VAL A 62 -1.08 3.01 2.31
CA VAL A 62 -2.15 3.06 1.33
C VAL A 62 -1.80 4.04 0.20
N ASN A 63 -2.39 3.79 -0.96
CA ASN A 63 -2.26 4.65 -2.12
C ASN A 63 -3.65 5.11 -2.56
N VAL A 64 -3.78 6.39 -2.92
CA VAL A 64 -5.04 7.02 -3.29
C VAL A 64 -4.92 7.63 -4.68
N TRP A 65 -5.88 7.33 -5.54
CA TRP A 65 -6.04 7.96 -6.84
C TRP A 65 -7.42 8.61 -6.91
N SER A 66 -7.46 9.87 -7.30
CA SER A 66 -8.72 10.59 -7.45
C SER A 66 -8.75 11.43 -8.74
N PRO A 67 -9.88 11.54 -9.46
CA PRO A 67 -10.01 12.46 -10.57
C PRO A 67 -9.88 13.93 -10.13
N GLY A 68 -10.28 14.26 -8.90
CA GLY A 68 -10.19 15.61 -8.30
C GLY A 68 -10.10 15.58 -6.77
N ILE A 69 -9.88 16.72 -6.13
CA ILE A 69 -9.72 16.83 -4.65
C ILE A 69 -10.92 17.51 -3.97
N VAL A 70 -12.00 17.72 -4.72
CA VAL A 70 -13.22 18.40 -4.26
C VAL A 70 -14.43 17.55 -4.65
N GLY A 71 -15.39 17.43 -3.73
CA GLY A 71 -16.67 16.74 -3.92
C GLY A 71 -16.77 15.38 -3.23
N ASP A 72 -17.98 14.82 -3.23
CA ASP A 72 -18.33 13.55 -2.59
C ASP A 72 -18.38 12.44 -3.64
N LEU A 73 -17.23 11.81 -3.90
CA LEU A 73 -17.11 10.72 -4.87
C LEU A 73 -17.21 9.36 -4.17
N PRO A 74 -17.78 8.33 -4.82
CA PRO A 74 -17.76 6.97 -4.28
C PRO A 74 -16.33 6.47 -4.12
N VAL A 75 -16.05 5.79 -3.01
CA VAL A 75 -14.73 5.24 -2.66
C VAL A 75 -14.69 3.74 -2.94
N MET A 76 -13.75 3.32 -3.77
CA MET A 76 -13.43 1.90 -3.98
C MET A 76 -12.14 1.56 -3.24
N VAL A 77 -12.20 0.56 -2.35
CA VAL A 77 -11.04 0.05 -1.62
C VAL A 77 -10.63 -1.28 -2.24
N TRP A 78 -9.41 -1.36 -2.74
CA TRP A 78 -8.84 -2.57 -3.32
C TRP A 78 -7.88 -3.23 -2.32
N ILE A 79 -8.16 -4.48 -1.96
CA ILE A 79 -7.28 -5.30 -1.11
C ILE A 79 -6.52 -6.25 -2.02
N GLN A 80 -5.19 -6.12 -2.03
CA GLN A 80 -4.32 -6.91 -2.88
C GLN A 80 -4.38 -8.41 -2.50
N GLY A 81 -4.52 -9.27 -3.52
CA GLY A 81 -4.37 -10.72 -3.37
C GLY A 81 -2.90 -11.16 -3.40
N GLY A 82 -2.67 -12.42 -3.02
CA GLY A 82 -1.33 -13.02 -2.95
C GLY A 82 -1.17 -14.04 -1.83
N ALA A 83 -2.27 -14.75 -1.51
CA ALA A 83 -2.32 -15.83 -0.51
C ALA A 83 -1.79 -15.47 0.90
N TYR A 84 -1.82 -14.18 1.27
CA TYR A 84 -1.25 -13.65 2.52
C TYR A 84 0.27 -13.80 2.66
N THR A 85 0.96 -14.24 1.60
CA THR A 85 2.40 -14.51 1.60
C THR A 85 3.18 -13.62 0.63
N ALA A 86 2.50 -12.98 -0.31
CA ALA A 86 3.10 -12.08 -1.29
C ALA A 86 2.23 -10.85 -1.53
N ALA A 87 2.87 -9.68 -1.61
CA ALA A 87 2.28 -8.42 -1.99
C ALA A 87 3.30 -7.57 -2.75
N CYS A 88 2.81 -6.65 -3.55
CA CYS A 88 3.64 -5.72 -4.32
C CYS A 88 2.82 -4.45 -4.54
N PRO A 89 3.08 -3.37 -3.78
CA PRO A 89 2.29 -2.14 -3.86
C PRO A 89 2.51 -1.35 -5.15
N ALA A 90 3.63 -1.59 -5.84
CA ALA A 90 4.01 -0.89 -7.07
C ALA A 90 3.74 -1.71 -8.36
N CYS A 91 3.36 -2.98 -8.24
CA CYS A 91 3.17 -3.84 -9.41
C CYS A 91 1.89 -3.42 -10.18
N PRO A 92 1.95 -3.28 -11.52
CA PRO A 92 0.79 -2.87 -12.31
C PRO A 92 -0.40 -3.82 -12.19
N SER A 93 -0.16 -5.13 -12.12
CA SER A 93 -1.21 -6.15 -12.01
C SER A 93 -2.02 -6.07 -10.71
N THR A 94 -1.48 -5.40 -9.70
CA THR A 94 -2.04 -5.40 -8.34
C THR A 94 -2.42 -4.01 -7.84
N THR A 95 -2.03 -2.97 -8.57
CA THR A 95 -2.47 -1.60 -8.35
C THR A 95 -3.84 -1.38 -8.99
N ALA A 96 -4.79 -0.78 -8.28
CA ALA A 96 -6.16 -0.52 -8.77
C ALA A 96 -6.24 0.19 -10.14
N ARG A 97 -5.22 1.00 -10.49
CA ARG A 97 -5.10 1.68 -11.79
C ARG A 97 -4.63 0.76 -12.92
N GLY A 98 -3.78 -0.22 -12.63
CA GLY A 98 -3.21 -1.15 -13.62
C GLY A 98 -3.97 -2.47 -13.71
N SER A 99 -4.73 -2.83 -12.67
CA SER A 99 -5.78 -3.82 -12.79
C SER A 99 -6.87 -3.26 -13.71
N ARG A 100 -6.90 -3.73 -14.97
CA ARG A 100 -8.19 -3.86 -15.68
C ARG A 100 -9.15 -4.54 -14.70
N PRO A 101 -10.47 -4.26 -14.72
CA PRO A 101 -11.42 -4.98 -13.89
C PRO A 101 -11.28 -6.47 -14.20
N ALA A 102 -10.43 -7.14 -13.43
CA ALA A 102 -10.17 -8.54 -13.54
C ALA A 102 -11.31 -9.14 -12.74
N VAL A 103 -12.33 -9.58 -13.47
CA VAL A 103 -13.25 -10.58 -12.95
C VAL A 103 -12.42 -11.83 -12.72
N SER A 104 -11.73 -11.90 -11.58
CA SER A 104 -11.26 -13.15 -11.04
C SER A 104 -12.43 -13.70 -10.24
N SER A 105 -13.20 -14.58 -10.87
CA SER A 105 -14.14 -15.46 -10.19
C SER A 105 -13.38 -16.27 -9.14
N TRP A 106 -13.72 -16.05 -7.88
CA TRP A 106 -13.74 -17.10 -6.87
C TRP A 106 -15.19 -17.28 -6.45
#